data_AF-A0A9P6IKT3-F1
#
_entry.id   AF-A0A9P6IKT3-F1
#
_cell.length_a   1.000
_cell.length_b   1.000
_cell.length_c   1.000
_cell.angle_alpha   90.00
_cell.angle_beta   90.00
_cell.angle_gamma   90.00
#
_symmetry.space_group_name_H-M   'P 1'
#
loop_
_entity.id
_entity.type
_entity.pdbx_description
1 polymer ?
#
loop_
_entity_poly.entity_id
_entity_poly.type
_entity_poly.pdbx_seq_one_letter_code
_entity_poly.pdbx_strand_id
1 'polypeptide(L)'
;MNRLRQDPVYLKFLKDLRPMLVSRDNQICLEFAFWKSRPPVDLGGIYEMRTYVLKPGNLLEWETNWRRGLECRRQFCEPVGAWFSQLGKLNCVHHMWNYPDLDARKKTREQAWKVDGWAETVYNTVRLIEQMEANILLPMDFSSLK
;
A
#
# COMPACT_ATOMS: atom_id res chain seq x y z
N MET A 1 -20.92 -11.03 12.95
CA MET A 1 -21.80 -10.17 12.13
C MET A 1 -23.17 -9.85 12.76
N ASN A 2 -23.81 -10.75 13.52
CA ASN A 2 -25.16 -10.49 14.07
C ASN A 2 -25.23 -9.33 15.08
N ARG A 3 -24.17 -9.10 15.85
CA ARG A 3 -24.14 -8.03 16.88
C ARG A 3 -24.26 -6.62 16.29
N LEU A 4 -23.52 -6.33 15.22
CA LEU A 4 -23.60 -5.03 14.52
C LEU A 4 -24.95 -4.83 13.82
N ARG A 5 -25.59 -5.90 13.33
CA ARG A 5 -26.88 -5.81 12.64
C ARG A 5 -28.02 -5.35 13.54
N GLN A 6 -27.90 -5.53 14.85
CA GLN A 6 -28.92 -5.19 15.85
C GLN A 6 -28.52 -3.96 16.69
N ASP A 7 -27.31 -3.42 16.50
CA ASP A 7 -26.81 -2.30 17.27
C ASP A 7 -27.49 -0.99 16.82
N PRO A 8 -28.28 -0.32 17.68
CA PRO A 8 -29.01 0.88 17.31
C PRO A 8 -28.09 2.06 16.97
N VAL A 9 -26.89 2.14 17.56
CA VAL A 9 -25.90 3.19 17.26
C VAL A 9 -25.36 2.99 15.85
N TYR A 10 -24.99 1.75 15.50
CA TYR A 10 -24.50 1.40 14.17
C TYR A 10 -25.57 1.61 13.09
N LEU A 11 -26.82 1.24 13.37
CA LEU A 11 -27.93 1.44 12.44
C LEU A 11 -28.23 2.92 12.19
N LYS A 12 -28.18 3.76 13.24
CA LYS A 12 -28.31 5.22 13.10
C LYS A 12 -27.16 5.80 12.27
N PHE A 13 -25.92 5.42 12.59
CA PHE A 13 -24.75 5.83 11.82
C PHE A 13 -24.87 5.47 10.33
N LEU A 14 -25.28 4.24 10.01
CA LEU A 14 -25.50 3.84 8.61
C LEU A 14 -26.61 4.65 7.93
N LYS A 15 -27.67 5.02 8.65
CA LYS A 15 -28.75 5.85 8.10
C LYS A 15 -28.22 7.24 7.72
N ASP A 16 -27.39 7.83 8.58
CA ASP A 16 -26.81 9.16 8.38
C ASP A 16 -25.70 9.15 7.30
N LEU A 17 -24.92 8.07 7.22
CA LEU A 17 -23.83 7.89 6.26
C LEU A 17 -24.31 7.61 4.84
N ARG A 18 -25.40 6.83 4.66
CA ARG A 18 -25.87 6.36 3.34
C ARG A 18 -26.08 7.47 2.30
N PRO A 19 -26.72 8.61 2.63
CA PRO A 19 -26.87 9.71 1.67
C PRO A 19 -25.55 10.36 1.26
N MET A 20 -24.50 10.22 2.07
CA MET A 20 -23.16 10.78 1.82
C MET A 20 -22.25 9.82 1.03
N LEU A 21 -22.63 8.54 0.90
CA LEU A 21 -21.86 7.54 0.18
C LEU A 21 -22.17 7.59 -1.32
N VAL A 22 -21.22 8.08 -2.11
CA VAL A 22 -21.33 8.11 -3.58
C VAL A 22 -20.98 6.75 -4.18
N SER A 23 -19.89 6.14 -3.73
CA SER A 23 -19.43 4.82 -4.19
C SER A 23 -18.74 4.07 -3.05
N ARG A 24 -18.63 2.75 -3.22
CA ARG A 24 -17.85 1.89 -2.32
C ARG A 24 -17.17 0.79 -3.11
N ASP A 25 -15.86 0.83 -3.12
CA ASP A 25 -15.02 -0.21 -3.68
C ASP A 25 -14.50 -1.11 -2.56
N ASN A 26 -14.58 -2.42 -2.77
CA ASN A 26 -13.98 -3.40 -1.86
C ASN A 26 -13.03 -4.28 -2.66
N GLN A 27 -11.87 -4.52 -2.09
CA GLN A 27 -10.84 -5.35 -2.69
C GLN A 27 -10.30 -6.27 -1.60
N ILE A 28 -10.11 -7.54 -1.94
CA ILE A 28 -9.48 -8.51 -1.06
C ILE A 28 -8.12 -8.80 -1.65
N CYS A 29 -7.08 -8.66 -0.84
CA CYS A 29 -5.70 -8.80 -1.27
C CYS A 29 -5.00 -9.92 -0.49
N LEU A 30 -3.99 -10.50 -1.12
CA LEU A 30 -3.07 -11.44 -0.50
C LEU A 30 -1.72 -10.75 -0.29
N GLU A 31 -1.01 -11.16 0.75
CA GLU A 31 0.32 -10.66 1.06
C GLU A 31 1.40 -11.30 0.18
N PHE A 32 2.42 -10.51 -0.17
CA PHE A 32 3.61 -11.03 -0.83
C PHE A 32 4.50 -11.82 0.14
N ALA A 33 4.87 -13.05 -0.23
CA ALA A 33 5.64 -13.95 0.65
C ALA A 33 7.01 -13.42 1.07
N PHE A 34 7.67 -12.62 0.22
CA PHE A 34 8.99 -12.03 0.49
C PHE A 34 8.93 -10.72 1.29
N TRP A 35 7.73 -10.19 1.53
CA TRP A 35 7.53 -8.87 2.12
C TRP A 35 6.41 -8.91 3.15
N LYS A 36 6.72 -9.55 4.29
CA LYS A 36 5.77 -9.71 5.38
C LYS A 36 5.45 -8.38 6.03
N SER A 37 4.16 -8.11 6.19
CA SER A 37 3.62 -6.97 6.90
C SER A 37 4.02 -7.04 8.34
N ARG A 38 4.30 -5.87 8.90
CA ARG A 38 4.64 -5.76 10.31
C ARG A 38 3.37 -5.76 11.15
N PRO A 39 3.43 -6.29 12.39
CA PRO A 39 2.43 -5.98 13.38
C PRO A 39 2.25 -4.46 13.50
N PRO A 40 1.05 -3.97 13.85
CA PRO A 40 0.84 -2.55 14.06
C PRO A 40 1.76 -2.01 15.16
N VAL A 41 2.51 -0.96 14.86
CA VAL A 41 3.41 -0.25 15.77
C VAL A 41 3.19 1.24 15.57
N ASP A 42 3.19 2.00 16.66
CA ASP A 42 3.27 3.46 16.66
C ASP A 42 4.64 3.87 16.11
N LEU A 43 4.65 4.24 14.83
CA LEU A 43 5.81 4.83 14.17
C LEU A 43 5.67 6.36 14.07
N GLY A 44 4.50 6.90 14.41
CA GLY A 44 4.09 8.25 14.06
C GLY A 44 4.22 8.57 12.56
N GLY A 45 4.20 9.87 12.27
CA GLY A 45 4.45 10.41 10.93
C GLY A 45 3.31 10.17 9.93
N ILE A 46 3.70 9.92 8.68
CA ILE A 46 2.80 9.78 7.53
C ILE A 46 3.00 8.43 6.84
N TYR A 47 1.94 7.94 6.20
CA TYR A 47 1.99 6.71 5.41
C TYR A 47 1.82 7.04 3.93
N GLU A 48 2.64 6.44 3.06
CA GLU A 48 2.45 6.48 1.61
C GLU A 48 1.93 5.12 1.15
N MET A 49 0.68 5.06 0.71
CA MET A 49 0.13 3.92 0.00
C MET A 49 0.37 4.12 -1.50
N ARG A 50 1.01 3.16 -2.14
CA ARG A 50 1.19 3.17 -3.60
C ARG A 50 0.44 2.00 -4.19
N THR A 51 -0.33 2.29 -5.22
CA THR A 51 -1.19 1.33 -5.92
C THR A 51 -0.80 1.33 -7.39
N TYR A 52 -0.36 0.19 -7.91
CA TYR A 52 -0.06 0.03 -9.33
C TYR A 52 -1.02 -0.95 -9.97
N VAL A 53 -1.59 -0.57 -11.10
CA VAL A 53 -2.33 -1.47 -11.99
C VAL A 53 -1.32 -2.03 -12.97
N LEU A 54 -1.08 -3.34 -12.91
CA LEU A 54 -0.20 -4.05 -13.81
C LEU A 54 -0.95 -4.45 -15.09
N LYS A 55 -0.21 -4.53 -16.20
CA LYS A 55 -0.72 -5.16 -17.42
C LYS A 55 -1.05 -6.63 -17.12
N PRO A 56 -2.16 -7.18 -17.64
CA PRO A 56 -2.55 -8.57 -17.37
C PRO A 56 -1.42 -9.57 -17.65
N GLY A 57 -1.24 -10.54 -16.75
CA GLY A 57 -0.22 -11.60 -16.87
C GLY A 57 1.18 -11.25 -16.36
N ASN A 58 1.43 -10.00 -15.93
CA ASN A 58 2.79 -9.55 -15.57
C ASN A 58 3.11 -9.58 -14.06
N LEU A 59 2.19 -10.05 -13.21
CA LEU A 59 2.36 -9.99 -11.74
C LEU A 59 3.66 -10.68 -11.27
N LEU A 60 3.93 -11.90 -11.75
CA LEU A 60 5.11 -12.67 -11.32
C LEU A 60 6.43 -12.06 -11.81
N GLU A 61 6.43 -11.54 -13.04
CA GLU A 61 7.60 -10.85 -13.60
C GLU A 61 7.87 -9.54 -12.86
N TRP A 62 6.81 -8.78 -12.58
CA TRP A 62 6.90 -7.54 -11.80
C TRP A 62 7.42 -7.83 -10.40
N GLU A 63 6.89 -8.86 -9.73
CA GLU A 63 7.32 -9.31 -8.41
C GLU A 63 8.81 -9.69 -8.39
N THR A 64 9.26 -10.46 -9.38
CA THR A 64 10.65 -10.93 -9.46
C THR A 64 11.62 -9.75 -9.58
N ASN A 65 11.30 -8.78 -10.44
CA ASN A 65 12.11 -7.57 -10.59
C ASN A 65 12.07 -6.70 -9.34
N TRP A 66 10.88 -6.49 -8.76
CA TRP A 66 10.71 -5.64 -7.60
C TRP A 66 11.43 -6.21 -6.37
N ARG A 67 11.38 -7.52 -6.14
CA ARG A 67 12.08 -8.20 -5.03
C ARG A 67 13.58 -7.91 -5.05
N ARG A 68 14.22 -7.96 -6.22
CA ARG A 68 15.65 -7.64 -6.38
C ARG A 68 15.97 -6.22 -5.94
N GLY A 69 15.21 -5.23 -6.40
CA GLY A 69 15.45 -3.84 -6.00
C GLY A 69 15.14 -3.55 -4.53
N LEU A 70 14.22 -4.31 -3.93
CA LEU A 70 13.94 -4.21 -2.50
C LEU A 70 15.09 -4.72 -1.63
N GLU A 71 15.79 -5.78 -2.05
CA GLU A 71 17.00 -6.24 -1.36
C GLU A 71 18.07 -5.15 -1.32
N CYS A 72 18.28 -4.44 -2.44
CA CYS A 72 19.19 -3.29 -2.50
C CYS A 72 18.77 -2.15 -1.55
N ARG A 73 17.46 -1.96 -1.36
CA ARG A 73 16.88 -0.83 -0.63
C ARG A 73 16.59 -1.11 0.85
N ARG A 74 16.76 -2.36 1.30
CA ARG A 74 16.43 -2.83 2.66
C ARG A 74 17.12 -2.05 3.78
N GLN A 75 18.23 -1.37 3.46
CA GLN A 75 19.00 -0.54 4.40
C GLN A 75 18.30 0.78 4.74
N PHE A 76 17.37 1.25 3.90
CA PHE A 76 16.79 2.60 4.00
C PHE A 76 15.32 2.61 4.40
N CYS A 77 14.63 1.47 4.30
CA CYS A 77 13.22 1.40 4.58
C CYS A 77 12.79 0.04 5.08
N GLU A 78 12.06 0.10 6.18
CA GLU A 78 11.42 -1.01 6.84
C GLU A 78 9.94 -1.04 6.41
N PRO A 79 9.44 -2.15 5.86
CA PRO A 79 8.12 -2.14 5.25
C PRO A 79 6.96 -2.19 6.21
N VAL A 80 5.92 -1.39 5.92
CA VAL A 80 4.63 -1.57 6.60
C VAL A 80 3.93 -2.82 6.06
N GLY A 81 3.89 -2.98 4.74
CA GLY A 81 3.39 -4.20 4.08
C GLY A 81 3.24 -4.05 2.57
N ALA A 82 3.00 -5.17 1.89
CA ALA A 82 2.74 -5.21 0.45
C ALA A 82 1.81 -6.36 0.08
N TRP A 83 0.91 -6.10 -0.86
CA TRP A 83 -0.19 -6.99 -1.20
C TRP A 83 -0.49 -6.95 -2.70
N PHE A 84 -1.12 -8.00 -3.20
CA PHE A 84 -1.68 -8.05 -4.56
C PHE A 84 -3.15 -8.48 -4.52
N SER A 85 -3.91 -8.01 -5.51
CA SER A 85 -5.35 -8.24 -5.59
C SER A 85 -5.71 -9.71 -5.81
N GLN A 86 -6.60 -10.24 -4.99
CA GLN A 86 -7.21 -11.57 -5.13
C GLN A 86 -8.67 -11.49 -5.61
N LEU A 87 -9.45 -10.53 -5.07
CA LEU A 87 -10.84 -10.29 -5.46
C LEU A 87 -11.10 -8.78 -5.56
N GLY A 88 -12.05 -8.39 -6.41
CA GLY A 88 -12.34 -6.99 -6.73
C GLY A 88 -11.55 -6.53 -7.96
N LYS A 89 -10.96 -5.34 -7.90
CA LYS A 89 -10.10 -4.84 -8.99
C LYS A 89 -8.85 -5.72 -9.10
N LEU A 90 -8.65 -6.36 -10.24
CA LEU A 90 -7.55 -7.31 -10.48
C LEU A 90 -6.29 -6.62 -11.00
N ASN A 91 -5.20 -7.39 -11.07
CA ASN A 91 -3.87 -6.97 -11.52
C ASN A 91 -3.33 -5.76 -10.73
N CYS A 92 -3.78 -5.56 -9.49
CA CYS A 92 -3.33 -4.46 -8.66
C CYS A 92 -2.31 -4.95 -7.65
N VAL A 93 -1.23 -4.19 -7.47
CA VAL A 93 -0.28 -4.34 -6.38
C VAL A 93 -0.31 -3.09 -5.51
N HIS A 94 -0.29 -3.30 -4.21
CA HIS A 94 -0.31 -2.26 -3.18
C HIS A 94 0.92 -2.42 -2.32
N HIS A 95 1.60 -1.33 -2.02
CA HIS A 95 2.69 -1.36 -1.05
C HIS A 95 2.73 -0.06 -0.25
N MET A 96 2.85 -0.23 1.07
CA MET A 96 2.74 0.86 2.03
C MET A 96 4.07 1.12 2.73
N TRP A 97 4.41 2.40 2.82
CA TRP A 97 5.63 2.91 3.45
C TRP A 97 5.28 3.87 4.56
N ASN A 98 6.07 3.89 5.64
CA ASN A 98 5.99 4.91 6.68
C ASN A 98 7.16 5.88 6.55
N TYR A 99 6.90 7.16 6.80
CA TYR A 99 7.90 8.22 6.85
C TYR A 99 7.59 9.17 8.01
N PRO A 100 8.60 9.78 8.66
CA PRO A 100 8.36 10.80 9.67
C PRO A 100 7.55 12.00 9.15
N ASP A 101 7.88 12.47 7.95
CA ASP A 101 7.23 13.61 7.28
C ASP A 101 7.46 13.59 5.75
N LEU A 102 6.93 14.59 5.05
CA LEU A 102 7.05 14.71 3.59
C LEU A 102 8.47 15.05 3.10
N ASP A 103 9.29 15.72 3.92
CA ASP A 103 10.67 16.06 3.58
C ASP A 103 11.59 14.83 3.71
N ALA A 104 11.44 14.07 4.80
CA ALA A 104 12.08 12.77 4.98
C ALA A 104 11.70 11.82 3.82
N ARG A 105 10.42 11.77 3.44
CA ARG A 105 9.97 11.02 2.26
C ARG A 105 10.72 11.44 1.00
N LYS A 106 10.83 12.75 0.73
CA LYS A 106 11.53 13.28 -0.44
C LYS A 106 13.00 12.82 -0.44
N LYS A 107 13.72 13.06 0.66
CA LYS A 107 15.13 12.69 0.83
C LYS A 107 15.37 11.20 0.66
N THR A 108 14.56 10.33 1.28
CA THR A 108 14.67 8.88 1.16
C THR A 108 14.43 8.40 -0.27
N ARG A 109 13.50 9.03 -1.01
CA ARG A 109 13.27 8.70 -2.43
C ARG A 109 14.42 9.15 -3.32
N GLU A 110 15.02 10.31 -3.06
CA GLU A 110 16.21 10.80 -3.79
C GLU A 110 17.44 9.92 -3.51
N GLN A 111 17.64 9.51 -2.25
CA GLN A 111 18.71 8.60 -1.87
C GLN A 111 18.56 7.23 -2.52
N ALA A 112 17.33 6.72 -2.66
CA ALA A 112 17.08 5.44 -3.32
C ALA A 112 17.61 5.37 -4.75
N TRP A 113 17.62 6.49 -5.49
CA TRP A 113 18.18 6.54 -6.85
C TRP A 113 19.71 6.41 -6.89
N LYS A 114 20.40 6.63 -5.77
CA LYS A 114 21.85 6.46 -5.65
C LYS A 114 22.24 5.02 -5.32
N VAL A 115 21.28 4.14 -5.08
CA VAL A 115 21.52 2.73 -4.76
C VAL A 115 21.67 1.94 -6.06
N ASP A 116 22.80 1.25 -6.20
CA ASP A 116 23.07 0.37 -7.33
C ASP A 116 21.97 -0.69 -7.50
N GLY A 117 21.52 -0.90 -8.74
CA GLY A 117 20.43 -1.82 -9.08
C GLY A 117 19.01 -1.25 -8.94
N TRP A 118 18.81 -0.13 -8.24
CA TRP A 118 17.47 0.48 -8.14
C TRP A 118 16.98 1.03 -9.48
N ALA A 119 17.85 1.71 -10.23
CA ALA A 119 17.50 2.25 -11.54
C ALA A 119 17.08 1.16 -12.54
N GLU A 120 17.80 0.02 -12.54
CA GLU A 120 17.46 -1.15 -13.35
C GLU A 120 16.12 -1.77 -12.92
N THR A 121 15.88 -1.89 -11.60
CA THR A 121 14.60 -2.36 -11.07
C THR A 121 13.44 -1.48 -11.54
N VAL A 122 13.59 -0.16 -11.47
CA VAL A 122 12.56 0.77 -11.95
C VAL A 122 12.33 0.59 -13.45
N TYR A 123 13.39 0.49 -14.24
CA TYR A 123 13.30 0.28 -15.69
C TYR A 123 12.54 -1.00 -16.05
N ASN A 124 12.81 -2.12 -15.35
CA ASN A 124 12.17 -3.40 -15.61
C ASN A 124 10.72 -3.45 -15.11
N THR A 125 10.42 -2.80 -13.98
CA THR A 125 9.07 -2.82 -13.41
C THR A 125 8.10 -1.86 -14.10
N VAL A 126 8.52 -0.65 -14.47
CA VAL A 126 7.63 0.39 -15.05
C VAL A 126 6.98 -0.07 -16.36
N ARG A 127 7.67 -0.87 -17.16
CA ARG A 127 7.16 -1.39 -18.45
C ARG A 127 5.96 -2.32 -18.30
N LEU A 128 5.83 -2.93 -17.12
CA LEU A 128 4.79 -3.89 -16.77
C LEU A 128 3.56 -3.20 -16.14
N ILE A 129 3.65 -1.90 -15.86
CA ILE A 129 2.61 -1.12 -15.20
C ILE A 129 1.79 -0.36 -16.25
N GLU A 130 0.47 -0.32 -16.04
CA GLU A 130 -0.48 0.48 -16.82
C GLU A 130 -0.81 1.80 -16.12
N GLN A 131 -1.05 1.77 -14.80
CA GLN A 131 -1.36 2.97 -14.00
C GLN A 131 -0.64 2.94 -12.66
N MET A 132 -0.28 4.12 -12.15
CA MET A 132 0.33 4.29 -10.84
C MET A 132 -0.37 5.40 -10.05
N GLU A 133 -0.68 5.12 -8.80
CA GLU A 133 -1.20 6.08 -7.84
C GLU A 133 -0.35 6.07 -6.56
N ALA A 134 -0.22 7.23 -5.93
CA ALA A 134 0.41 7.38 -4.63
C ALA A 134 -0.43 8.32 -3.76
N ASN A 135 -0.90 7.82 -2.62
CA ASN A 135 -1.71 8.58 -1.68
C ASN A 135 -0.94 8.72 -0.35
N ILE A 136 -0.97 9.93 0.20
CA ILE A 136 -0.47 10.20 1.55
C ILE A 136 -1.63 10.04 2.52
N LEU A 137 -1.41 9.24 3.56
CA LEU A 137 -2.39 8.85 4.56
C LEU A 137 -1.92 9.31 5.93
N LEU A 138 -2.88 9.76 6.74
CA LEU A 138 -2.69 10.07 8.16
C LEU A 138 -3.43 9.02 8.99
N PRO A 139 -2.77 8.41 9.99
CA PRO A 139 -3.46 7.48 10.88
C PRO A 139 -4.46 8.27 11.75
N MET A 140 -5.71 7.81 11.78
CA MET A 140 -6.73 8.36 12.69
C MET A 140 -6.44 7.95 14.13
N ASP A 141 -7.03 8.64 15.12
CA ASP A 141 -6.76 8.42 16.54
C ASP A 141 -7.03 6.99 17.04
N PHE A 142 -7.92 6.25 16.40
CA PHE A 142 -8.25 4.86 16.71
C PHE A 142 -7.45 3.83 15.90
N SER A 143 -6.53 4.28 15.05
CA SER A 143 -5.65 3.41 14.28
C SER A 143 -4.62 2.75 15.20
N SER A 144 -4.43 1.44 15.07
CA SER A 144 -3.34 0.73 15.73
C SER A 144 -1.96 0.99 15.10
N LEU A 145 -1.94 1.72 13.99
CA LEU A 145 -0.74 2.26 13.34
C LEU A 145 -0.48 3.72 13.73
N LYS A 146 -1.24 4.26 14.69
CA LYS A 146 -0.89 5.55 15.28
C LYS A 146 0.29 5.35 16.19
#